data_AF-A0A172TMB8-F1
#
_entry.id   AF-A0A172TMB8-F1
#
_cell.length_a   1.000
_cell.length_b   1.000
_cell.length_c   1.000
_cell.angle_alpha   90.00
_cell.angle_beta   90.00
_cell.angle_gamma   90.00
#
_symmetry.space_group_name_H-M   'P 1'
#
loop_
_entity.id
_entity.type
_entity.pdbx_description
1 polymer ?
#
loop_
_entity_poly.entity_id
_entity_poly.type
_entity_poly.pdbx_seq_one_letter_code
_entity_poly.pdbx_strand_id
1 'polypeptide(L)'
;MGSPMQPVQPMPTVMPYAPMAPTTMPYMPYPQADRYSVIEDLRPAIAYGLNEAEGRGYDHTLSEVAAISYLMGLGYDYNTAYATVDSWNLN
;
A
#
# COMPACT_ATOMS: atom_id res chain seq x y z
N MET A 1 -36.26 -5.91 7.65
CA MET A 1 -35.28 -5.09 8.38
C MET A 1 -34.04 -5.02 7.49
N GLY A 2 -33.88 -3.92 6.74
CA GLY A 2 -32.78 -3.77 5.78
C GLY A 2 -31.63 -3.00 6.43
N SER A 3 -30.42 -3.55 6.37
CA SER A 3 -29.20 -2.90 6.85
C SER A 3 -28.96 -1.59 6.09
N PRO A 4 -28.51 -0.51 6.75
CA PRO A 4 -28.18 0.73 6.04
C PRO A 4 -26.95 0.50 5.15
N MET A 5 -27.05 0.93 3.89
CA MET A 5 -25.91 0.99 2.97
C MET A 5 -24.87 1.97 3.52
N GLN A 6 -23.64 1.50 3.71
CA GLN A 6 -22.50 2.36 4.04
C GLN A 6 -22.21 3.29 2.85
N PRO A 7 -21.88 4.57 3.07
CA PRO A 7 -21.54 5.47 1.98
C PRO A 7 -20.24 5.01 1.31
N VAL A 8 -20.29 4.86 -0.02
CA VAL A 8 -19.12 4.58 -0.85
C VAL A 8 -18.19 5.79 -0.77
N GLN A 9 -17.00 5.63 -0.16
CA GLN A 9 -16.01 6.70 -0.15
C GLN A 9 -15.54 6.97 -1.60
N PRO A 10 -15.46 8.24 -2.04
CA PRO A 10 -14.98 8.55 -3.37
C PRO A 10 -13.49 8.20 -3.49
N MET A 11 -13.10 7.56 -4.60
CA MET A 11 -11.69 7.28 -4.88
C MET A 11 -10.90 8.59 -5.00
N PRO A 12 -9.64 8.66 -4.53
CA PRO A 12 -8.82 9.84 -4.68
C PRO A 12 -8.51 10.09 -6.17
N THR A 13 -8.88 11.27 -6.66
CA THR A 13 -8.61 11.73 -8.02
C THR A 13 -7.10 11.86 -8.25
N VAL A 14 -6.55 11.04 -9.16
CA VAL A 14 -5.17 11.22 -9.65
C VAL A 14 -5.14 12.45 -10.55
N MET A 15 -4.50 13.53 -10.11
CA MET A 15 -4.38 14.76 -10.91
C MET A 15 -3.38 14.56 -12.07
N PRO A 16 -3.73 14.93 -13.31
CA PRO A 16 -2.80 14.82 -14.44
C PRO A 16 -1.68 15.87 -14.33
N TYR A 17 -0.44 15.44 -14.56
CA TYR A 17 0.75 16.30 -14.56
C TYR A 17 0.68 17.34 -15.70
N ALA A 18 0.29 18.57 -15.37
CA ALA A 18 0.53 19.74 -16.21
C ALA A 18 1.98 20.22 -16.03
N PRO A 19 2.67 20.73 -17.07
CA PRO A 19 4.03 21.25 -16.92
C PRO A 19 4.01 22.55 -16.09
N MET A 20 4.40 22.45 -14.82
CA MET A 20 4.39 23.57 -13.87
C MET A 20 5.65 24.43 -14.05
N ALA A 21 5.47 25.74 -14.27
CA ALA A 21 6.50 26.74 -14.06
C ALA A 21 7.03 26.66 -12.60
N PRO A 22 8.28 27.07 -12.30
CA PRO A 22 8.87 26.92 -10.97
C PRO A 22 8.30 27.95 -9.99
N THR A 23 7.06 27.74 -9.55
CA THR A 23 6.46 28.43 -8.41
C THR A 23 6.47 27.48 -7.24
N THR A 24 7.40 27.75 -6.31
CA THR A 24 7.39 27.36 -4.89
C THR A 24 6.54 26.13 -4.57
N MET A 25 7.15 24.95 -4.69
CA MET A 25 6.58 23.72 -4.14
C MET A 25 6.25 23.97 -2.66
N PRO A 26 4.98 23.87 -2.22
CA PRO A 26 4.70 23.88 -0.80
C PRO A 26 5.46 22.71 -0.18
N TYR A 27 6.29 23.00 0.81
CA TYR A 27 6.97 21.98 1.60
C TYR A 27 5.90 21.07 2.20
N MET A 28 5.66 19.92 1.58
CA MET A 28 4.98 18.82 2.24
C MET A 28 5.98 18.26 3.25
N PRO A 29 5.74 18.41 4.57
CA PRO A 29 6.52 17.65 5.51
C PRO A 29 6.21 16.18 5.21
N TYR A 30 7.16 15.46 4.60
CA TYR A 30 7.12 14.01 4.64
C TYR A 30 7.01 13.68 6.13
N PRO A 31 5.95 12.97 6.58
CA PRO A 31 5.89 12.50 7.94
C PRO A 31 7.23 11.82 8.17
N GLN A 32 7.96 12.30 9.19
CA GLN A 32 9.27 11.76 9.55
C GLN A 32 9.02 10.40 10.20
N ALA A 33 8.44 9.47 9.45
CA ALA A 33 8.38 8.08 9.82
C ALA A 33 9.84 7.67 9.93
N ASP A 34 10.24 7.28 11.13
CA ASP A 34 11.57 6.74 11.33
C ASP A 34 11.71 5.57 10.36
N ARG A 35 12.79 5.54 9.58
CA ARG A 35 13.06 4.43 8.64
C ARG A 35 12.90 3.06 9.33
N TYR A 36 13.22 3.01 10.62
CA TYR A 36 13.07 1.82 11.44
C TYR A 36 11.61 1.47 11.69
N SER A 37 10.73 2.44 11.97
CA SER A 37 9.30 2.16 12.17
C SER A 37 8.65 1.63 10.90
N VAL A 38 8.98 2.19 9.73
CA VAL A 38 8.45 1.72 8.44
C VAL A 38 8.87 0.28 8.15
N ILE A 39 10.14 -0.07 8.40
CA ILE A 39 10.65 -1.43 8.16
C ILE A 39 10.05 -2.41 9.18
N GLU A 40 9.87 -2.01 10.44
CA GLU A 40 9.22 -2.83 11.47
C GLU A 40 7.76 -3.12 11.10
N ASP A 41 7.00 -2.11 10.65
CA ASP A 41 5.60 -2.28 10.24
C ASP A 41 5.46 -3.24 9.04
N LEU A 42 6.49 -3.30 8.18
CA LEU A 42 6.54 -4.20 7.02
C LEU A 42 7.08 -5.60 7.33
N ARG A 43 7.63 -5.86 8.52
CA ARG A 43 8.19 -7.18 8.86
C ARG A 43 7.23 -8.34 8.60
N PRO A 44 5.92 -8.26 8.89
CA PRO A 44 5.00 -9.36 8.60
C PRO A 44 4.90 -9.66 7.09
N ALA A 45 4.83 -8.63 6.23
CA ALA A 45 4.82 -8.81 4.77
C ALA A 45 6.14 -9.42 4.28
N ILE A 46 7.28 -8.92 4.77
CA ILE A 46 8.60 -9.41 4.38
C ILE A 46 8.77 -10.88 4.81
N ALA A 47 8.36 -11.23 6.03
CA ALA A 47 8.44 -12.60 6.53
C ALA A 47 7.54 -13.56 5.76
N TYR A 48 6.30 -13.14 5.47
CA TYR A 48 5.39 -13.87 4.59
C TYR A 48 6.04 -14.10 3.23
N GLY A 49 6.63 -13.06 2.66
CA GLY A 49 7.23 -13.16 1.36
C GLY A 49 8.46 -14.10 1.32
N LEU A 50 9.32 -14.04 2.33
CA LEU A 50 10.45 -14.97 2.40
C LEU A 50 10.00 -16.43 2.56
N ASN A 51 8.86 -16.69 3.20
CA ASN A 51 8.30 -18.03 3.34
C ASN A 51 7.73 -18.56 2.02
N GLU A 52 6.99 -17.74 1.28
CA GLU A 52 6.36 -18.17 0.04
C GLU A 52 7.30 -18.19 -1.18
N ALA A 53 8.36 -17.39 -1.18
CA ALA A 53 9.29 -17.28 -2.30
C ALA A 53 9.95 -18.63 -2.66
N GLU A 54 10.09 -19.54 -1.70
CA GLU A 54 10.62 -20.90 -1.93
C GLU A 54 9.66 -21.75 -2.79
N GLY A 55 8.36 -21.49 -2.75
CA GLY A 55 7.32 -22.24 -3.46
C GLY A 55 6.70 -21.53 -4.67
N ARG A 56 6.61 -20.20 -4.66
CA ARG A 56 5.96 -19.39 -5.72
C ARG A 56 6.92 -18.52 -6.53
N GLY A 57 8.18 -18.45 -6.12
CA GLY A 57 9.22 -17.66 -6.78
C GLY A 57 9.28 -16.21 -6.29
N TYR A 58 10.49 -15.68 -6.27
CA TYR A 58 10.77 -14.34 -5.74
C TYR A 58 10.02 -13.22 -6.45
N ASP A 59 9.78 -13.32 -7.76
CA ASP A 59 9.12 -12.25 -8.52
C ASP A 59 7.68 -12.01 -8.07
N HIS A 60 6.92 -13.10 -7.89
CA HIS A 60 5.54 -13.06 -7.39
C HIS A 60 5.50 -12.45 -5.99
N THR A 61 6.33 -13.00 -5.12
CA THR A 61 6.33 -12.67 -3.72
C THR A 61 6.84 -11.26 -3.41
N LEU A 62 7.88 -10.79 -4.11
CA LEU A 62 8.36 -9.41 -3.95
C LEU A 62 7.33 -8.40 -4.48
N SER A 63 6.56 -8.77 -5.51
CA SER A 63 5.47 -7.93 -6.03
C SER A 63 4.37 -7.74 -4.98
N GLU A 64 4.02 -8.80 -4.24
CA GLU A 64 3.05 -8.72 -3.14
C GLU A 64 3.53 -7.84 -2.00
N VAL A 65 4.80 -7.99 -1.57
CA VAL A 65 5.39 -7.15 -0.52
C VAL A 65 5.40 -5.68 -0.94
N ALA A 66 5.74 -5.38 -2.20
CA ALA A 66 5.72 -4.02 -2.72
C ALA A 66 4.29 -3.44 -2.76
N ALA A 67 3.30 -4.23 -3.14
CA ALA A 67 1.90 -3.81 -3.16
C ALA A 67 1.34 -3.54 -1.76
N ILE A 68 1.62 -4.42 -0.78
CA ILE A 68 1.24 -4.22 0.63
C ILE A 68 1.88 -2.93 1.16
N SER A 69 3.16 -2.71 0.86
CA SER A 69 3.90 -1.51 1.27
C SER A 69 3.30 -0.22 0.70
N TYR A 70 2.90 -0.26 -0.58
CA TYR A 70 2.23 0.86 -1.23
C TYR A 70 0.89 1.20 -0.57
N LEU A 71 0.05 0.20 -0.30
CA LEU A 71 -1.23 0.39 0.37
C LEU A 71 -1.06 0.93 1.79
N MET A 72 -0.09 0.42 2.55
CA MET A 72 0.24 0.98 3.87
C MET A 72 0.68 2.44 3.77
N GLY A 73 1.46 2.80 2.74
CA GLY A 73 1.83 4.19 2.44
C GLY A 73 0.66 5.11 2.07
N LEU A 74 -0.45 4.55 1.57
CA LEU A 74 -1.70 5.27 1.32
C LEU A 74 -2.59 5.40 2.59
N GLY A 75 -2.21 4.75 3.69
CA GLY A 75 -2.92 4.82 4.97
C GLY A 75 -3.79 3.61 5.33
N TYR A 76 -3.72 2.52 4.56
CA TYR A 76 -4.37 1.27 4.94
C TYR A 76 -3.60 0.57 6.07
N ASP A 77 -4.29 -0.07 7.01
CA ASP A 77 -3.63 -0.94 7.99
C ASP A 77 -3.15 -2.25 7.31
N TYR A 78 -2.17 -2.91 7.94
CA TYR A 78 -1.55 -4.11 7.39
C TYR A 78 -2.55 -5.20 6.98
N ASN A 79 -3.58 -5.48 7.80
CA ASN A 79 -4.52 -6.56 7.53
C ASN A 79 -5.37 -6.25 6.30
N THR A 80 -5.82 -5.00 6.17
CA THR A 80 -6.57 -4.53 5.01
C THR A 80 -5.71 -4.56 3.75
N ALA A 81 -4.45 -4.11 3.83
CA ALA A 81 -3.51 -4.14 2.72
C ALA A 81 -3.22 -5.58 2.25
N TYR A 82 -2.93 -6.48 3.20
CA TYR A 82 -2.69 -7.90 2.94
C TYR A 82 -3.90 -8.57 2.27
N ALA A 83 -5.10 -8.45 2.85
CA ALA A 83 -6.30 -9.08 2.31
C ALA A 83 -6.66 -8.56 0.90
N THR A 84 -6.34 -7.29 0.62
CA THR A 84 -6.51 -6.70 -0.72
C THR A 84 -5.59 -7.37 -1.73
N VAL A 85 -4.29 -7.49 -1.42
CA VAL A 85 -3.30 -8.11 -2.32
C VAL A 85 -3.58 -9.60 -2.51
N ASP A 86 -3.92 -10.32 -1.43
CA ASP A 86 -4.27 -11.75 -1.48
C ASP A 86 -5.48 -12.01 -2.41
N SER A 87 -6.45 -11.08 -2.44
CA SER A 87 -7.61 -11.19 -3.34
C SER A 87 -7.26 -11.14 -4.84
N TRP A 88 -6.09 -10.59 -5.20
CA TRP A 88 -5.64 -10.53 -6.60
C TRP A 88 -5.16 -11.89 -7.12
N ASN A 89 -4.84 -12.81 -6.22
CA ASN A 89 -4.35 -14.16 -6.53
C ASN A 89 -5.49 -15.18 -6.81
N LEU A 90 -6.76 -14.77 -6.76
CA LEU A 90 -7.93 -15.64 -6.97
C LEU A 90 -8.29 -15.86 -8.46
N ASN A 91 -7.29 -16.04 -9.34
CA ASN A 91 -7.50 -16.40 -10.76
C ASN A 91 -6.92 -17.77 -11.09
#